data_AF-A0A2E3L1B9-F1
#
_entry.id   AF-A0A2E3L1B9-F1
#
_cell.length_a   1.000
_cell.length_b   1.000
_cell.length_c   1.000
_cell.angle_alpha   90.00
_cell.angle_beta   90.00
_cell.angle_gamma   90.00
#
_symmetry.space_group_name_H-M   'P 1'
#
loop_
_entity.id
_entity.type
_entity.pdbx_description
1 polymer ?
#
loop_
_entity_poly.entity_id
_entity_poly.type
_entity_poly.pdbx_seq_one_letter_code
_entity_poly.pdbx_strand_id
1 'polypeptide(L)'
;MNLVFDILSKYLDDPATGWSIGTFGVIAEFHRDPNEAVEINLSSDHGQVRTARGAISILSNPAARLIPYETVSTLPTAWNQGVMVCLPKAAATLNAHKGVSDLGPDNDALMPASDAHLYDLGFACRHIEACVRTADPALRNALSDVSGTPFFDLPMEFVEALKTANPVRVFRSRLGRIEVAQEIPDSNGITPVGPHTHILPKLFGQKREQSANIPIPDDWTIALAFYPPHPIRTAKGSFKPFDKITFNAFQTLIQNYAPPALAAAKREAWKYLDTDEAAAPEVIPKTRHARTAFRVALRQWEHLHGVSPSSTAWRQLCDSAHLASGADIRPPHDTNA
;
A
#
# COMPACT_ATOMS: atom_id res chain seq x y z
N MET A 1 19.99 -9.39 14.52
CA MET A 1 18.64 -8.84 14.72
C MET A 1 18.32 -7.99 13.51
N ASN A 2 17.28 -8.30 12.75
CA ASN A 2 16.93 -7.57 11.53
C ASN A 2 15.93 -6.45 11.90
N LEU A 3 16.45 -5.24 12.14
CA LEU A 3 15.66 -4.09 12.63
C LEU A 3 14.42 -3.80 11.77
N VAL A 4 14.50 -4.02 10.45
CA VAL A 4 13.34 -3.84 9.56
C VAL A 4 12.27 -4.86 9.88
N PHE A 5 12.63 -6.12 10.04
CA PHE A 5 11.69 -7.19 10.35
C PHE A 5 11.04 -7.00 11.72
N ASP A 6 11.79 -6.54 12.73
CA ASP A 6 11.22 -6.24 14.05
C ASP A 6 10.11 -5.18 13.97
N ILE A 7 10.29 -4.17 13.11
CA ILE A 7 9.26 -3.15 12.83
C ILE A 7 8.06 -3.78 12.12
N LEU A 8 8.30 -4.61 11.10
CA LEU A 8 7.21 -5.28 10.38
C LEU A 8 6.38 -6.18 11.31
N SER A 9 7.03 -7.00 12.13
CA SER A 9 6.38 -7.89 13.10
C SER A 9 5.54 -7.10 14.12
N LYS A 10 6.06 -5.98 14.63
CA LYS A 10 5.29 -5.09 15.51
C LYS A 10 4.01 -4.59 14.84
N TYR A 11 4.09 -4.14 13.60
CA TYR A 11 2.93 -3.65 12.86
C TYR A 11 2.00 -4.78 12.40
N LEU A 12 2.51 -6.01 12.24
CA LEU A 12 1.72 -7.17 11.84
C LEU A 12 0.77 -7.61 12.96
N ASP A 13 1.21 -7.46 14.21
CA ASP A 13 0.42 -7.73 15.41
C ASP A 13 -0.70 -6.69 15.62
N ASP A 14 -0.49 -5.45 15.17
CA ASP A 14 -1.45 -4.35 15.34
C ASP A 14 -2.63 -4.45 14.33
N PRO A 15 -3.87 -4.72 14.78
CA PRO A 15 -5.04 -4.82 13.90
C PRO A 15 -5.41 -3.51 13.20
N ALA A 16 -4.94 -2.35 13.67
CA ALA A 16 -5.17 -1.06 13.02
C ALA A 16 -4.19 -0.80 11.86
N THR A 17 -3.25 -1.71 11.60
CA THR A 17 -2.35 -1.65 10.46
C THR A 17 -2.95 -2.31 9.23
N GLY A 18 -2.99 -1.57 8.13
CA GLY A 18 -3.29 -2.12 6.80
C GLY A 18 -2.03 -2.65 6.11
N TRP A 19 -2.20 -3.62 5.22
CA TRP A 19 -1.11 -4.19 4.43
C TRP A 19 -1.49 -4.31 2.97
N SER A 20 -0.51 -4.24 2.08
CA SER A 20 -0.76 -4.56 0.67
C SER A 20 0.44 -5.16 -0.05
N ILE A 21 0.17 -6.05 -0.99
CA ILE A 21 1.13 -6.55 -1.98
C ILE A 21 0.51 -6.31 -3.36
N GLY A 22 1.28 -5.70 -4.26
CA GLY A 22 0.82 -5.43 -5.60
C GLY A 22 1.69 -4.41 -6.34
N THR A 23 1.21 -4.06 -7.53
CA THR A 23 1.75 -3.01 -8.39
C THR A 23 0.65 -1.97 -8.64
N PHE A 24 1.00 -0.82 -9.22
CA PHE A 24 0.03 0.22 -9.53
C PHE A 24 -1.13 -0.30 -10.40
N GLY A 25 -2.31 -0.41 -9.79
CA GLY A 25 -3.53 -0.90 -10.44
C GLY A 25 -3.82 -2.39 -10.29
N VAL A 26 -2.95 -3.20 -9.67
CA VAL A 26 -3.22 -4.62 -9.35
C VAL A 26 -2.68 -4.90 -7.95
N ILE A 27 -3.58 -4.94 -6.96
CA ILE A 27 -3.20 -4.94 -5.53
C ILE A 27 -4.11 -5.88 -4.74
N ALA A 28 -3.53 -6.65 -3.81
CA ALA A 28 -4.24 -7.23 -2.70
C ALA A 28 -3.96 -6.43 -1.43
N GLU A 29 -5.01 -6.14 -0.68
CA GLU A 29 -4.94 -5.51 0.62
C GLU A 29 -5.38 -6.50 1.71
N PHE A 30 -4.73 -6.42 2.87
CA PHE A 30 -5.10 -7.15 4.06
C PHE A 30 -5.34 -6.18 5.21
N HIS A 31 -6.54 -6.25 5.78
CA HIS A 31 -6.97 -5.53 6.97
C HIS A 31 -7.78 -6.50 7.81
N ARG A 32 -7.68 -6.39 9.14
CA ARG A 32 -8.51 -7.18 10.06
C ARG A 32 -9.29 -6.29 11.01
N ASP A 33 -10.47 -6.74 11.42
CA ASP A 33 -11.18 -6.12 12.53
C ASP A 33 -10.43 -6.45 13.83
N PRO A 34 -10.23 -5.48 14.74
CA PRO A 34 -9.62 -5.74 16.04
C PRO A 34 -10.28 -6.86 16.85
N ASN A 35 -11.58 -7.10 16.62
CA ASN A 35 -12.38 -8.06 17.38
C ASN A 35 -12.66 -9.36 16.62
N GLU A 36 -12.17 -9.54 15.39
CA GLU A 36 -12.38 -10.81 14.68
C GLU A 36 -11.42 -11.90 15.19
N ALA A 37 -11.88 -13.16 15.10
CA ALA A 37 -11.04 -14.30 15.42
C ALA A 37 -9.80 -14.31 14.51
N VAL A 38 -8.63 -14.42 15.14
CA VAL A 38 -7.34 -14.31 14.46
C VAL A 38 -6.39 -15.36 14.99
N GLU A 39 -5.60 -15.91 14.09
CA GLU A 39 -4.40 -16.67 14.42
C GLU A 39 -3.17 -15.85 14.03
N ILE A 40 -2.28 -15.63 15.00
CA ILE A 40 -1.06 -14.86 14.81
C ILE A 40 0.12 -15.76 15.16
N ASN A 41 1.04 -15.95 14.21
CA ASN A 41 2.27 -16.71 14.40
C ASN A 41 3.46 -15.82 14.04
N LEU A 42 4.22 -15.39 15.05
CA LEU A 42 5.41 -14.56 14.86
C LEU A 42 6.66 -15.34 15.29
N SER A 43 7.67 -15.37 14.43
CA SER A 43 9.04 -15.84 14.72
C SER A 43 10.03 -14.69 14.55
N SER A 44 11.32 -14.99 14.65
CA SER A 44 12.41 -14.02 14.43
C SER A 44 12.61 -13.60 12.97
N ASP A 45 12.05 -14.36 12.02
CA ASP A 45 12.30 -14.21 10.59
C ASP A 45 11.07 -14.38 9.70
N HIS A 46 9.92 -14.69 10.29
CA HIS A 46 8.67 -14.89 9.60
C HIS A 46 7.48 -14.51 10.49
N GLY A 47 6.45 -13.93 9.89
CA GLY A 47 5.23 -13.54 10.59
C GLY A 47 4.01 -13.90 9.77
N GLN A 48 2.97 -14.40 10.41
CA GLN A 48 1.71 -14.76 9.77
C GLN A 48 0.53 -14.27 10.59
N VAL A 49 -0.50 -13.79 9.89
CA VAL A 49 -1.81 -13.47 10.46
C VAL A 49 -2.87 -14.08 9.56
N ARG A 50 -3.78 -14.83 10.16
CA ARG A 50 -4.89 -15.49 9.47
C ARG A 50 -6.22 -15.15 10.14
N THR A 51 -7.21 -14.82 9.33
CA THR A 51 -8.61 -14.72 9.72
C THR A 51 -9.46 -15.61 8.80
N ALA A 52 -10.76 -15.71 9.06
CA ALA A 52 -11.67 -16.41 8.14
C ALA A 52 -11.76 -15.76 6.75
N ARG A 53 -11.40 -14.48 6.64
CA ARG A 53 -11.62 -13.64 5.45
C ARG A 53 -10.38 -13.51 4.56
N GLY A 54 -9.21 -13.81 5.10
CA GLY A 54 -7.93 -13.73 4.41
C GLY A 54 -6.76 -14.02 5.33
N ALA A 55 -5.55 -13.95 4.76
CA ALA A 55 -4.32 -14.12 5.51
C ALA A 55 -3.20 -13.28 4.92
N ILE A 56 -2.18 -13.00 5.73
CA ILE A 56 -0.93 -12.39 5.30
C ILE A 56 0.25 -13.14 5.93
N SER A 57 1.32 -13.33 5.18
CA SER A 57 2.63 -13.68 5.70
C SER A 57 3.69 -12.69 5.24
N ILE A 58 4.67 -12.45 6.11
CA ILE A 58 5.83 -11.60 5.85
C ILE A 58 7.11 -12.36 6.16
N LEU A 59 8.15 -12.12 5.36
CA LEU A 59 9.45 -12.77 5.48
C LEU A 59 10.53 -11.73 5.77
N SER A 60 11.44 -12.07 6.67
CA SER A 60 12.64 -11.29 6.94
C SER A 60 13.57 -11.34 5.73
N ASN A 61 14.02 -10.18 5.29
CA ASN A 61 14.98 -10.06 4.21
C ASN A 61 16.00 -8.98 4.57
N PRO A 62 17.31 -9.30 4.61
CA PRO A 62 18.34 -8.32 4.98
C PRO A 62 18.52 -7.20 3.94
N ALA A 63 18.04 -7.39 2.72
CA ALA A 63 18.05 -6.36 1.68
C ALA A 63 16.83 -5.43 1.76
N ALA A 64 15.85 -5.71 2.62
CA ALA A 64 14.65 -4.89 2.75
C ALA A 64 14.97 -3.49 3.29
N ARG A 65 14.30 -2.48 2.75
CA ARG A 65 14.36 -1.10 3.25
C ARG A 65 12.97 -0.52 3.42
N LEU A 66 12.77 0.20 4.51
CA LEU A 66 11.57 0.99 4.74
C LEU A 66 11.70 2.34 4.04
N ILE A 67 10.63 2.76 3.36
CA ILE A 67 10.49 4.08 2.75
C ILE A 67 9.13 4.64 3.20
N PRO A 68 9.06 5.29 4.38
CA PRO A 68 7.85 5.97 4.82
C PRO A 68 7.61 7.20 3.95
N TYR A 69 6.34 7.47 3.67
CA TYR A 69 5.92 8.60 2.86
C TYR A 69 4.63 9.21 3.41
N GLU A 70 4.43 10.48 3.07
CA GLU A 70 3.20 11.21 3.31
C GLU A 70 2.79 11.94 2.03
N THR A 71 1.49 12.07 1.79
CA THR A 71 0.96 12.88 0.69
C THR A 71 -0.12 13.81 1.20
N VAL A 72 -0.33 14.93 0.53
CA VAL A 72 -1.47 15.80 0.80
C VAL A 72 -2.76 15.06 0.42
N SER A 73 -3.78 15.15 1.28
CA SER A 73 -5.11 14.60 0.98
C SER A 73 -5.96 15.60 0.20
N THR A 74 -7.00 15.12 -0.46
CA THR A 74 -8.07 15.95 -1.03
C THR A 74 -8.81 16.74 0.06
N LEU A 75 -8.85 16.22 1.28
CA LEU A 75 -9.39 16.93 2.43
C LEU A 75 -8.38 17.98 2.92
N PRO A 76 -8.73 19.29 2.98
CA PRO A 76 -7.77 20.37 3.17
C PRO A 76 -6.90 20.27 4.43
N THR A 77 -7.43 19.73 5.51
CA THR A 77 -6.76 19.61 6.83
C THR A 77 -6.10 18.25 7.05
N ALA A 78 -6.13 17.35 6.06
CA ALA A 78 -5.65 15.99 6.19
C ALA A 78 -4.45 15.68 5.28
N TRP A 79 -3.78 14.59 5.59
CA TRP A 79 -2.76 13.96 4.77
C TRP A 79 -3.02 12.45 4.74
N ASN A 80 -2.33 11.76 3.83
CA ASN A 80 -2.24 10.31 3.81
C ASN A 80 -0.83 9.91 4.20
N GLN A 81 -0.67 8.70 4.75
CA GLN A 81 0.63 8.19 5.15
C GLN A 81 0.72 6.68 4.90
N GLY A 82 1.93 6.18 4.68
CA GLY A 82 2.20 4.76 4.49
C GLY A 82 3.69 4.47 4.48
N VAL A 83 4.04 3.19 4.42
CA VAL A 83 5.42 2.75 4.36
C VAL A 83 5.57 1.72 3.27
N MET A 84 6.44 2.00 2.30
CA MET A 84 6.85 1.01 1.31
C MET A 84 8.01 0.19 1.86
N VAL A 85 7.93 -1.12 1.73
CA VAL A 85 9.01 -2.05 2.02
C VAL A 85 9.59 -2.49 0.68
N CYS A 86 10.77 -1.96 0.39
CA CYS A 86 11.41 -2.09 -0.90
C CYS A 86 12.57 -3.08 -0.86
N LEU A 87 12.84 -3.66 -2.03
CA LEU A 87 14.03 -4.48 -2.30
C LEU A 87 14.78 -3.89 -3.51
N PRO A 88 16.09 -4.14 -3.63
CA PRO A 88 16.77 -3.94 -4.91
C PRO A 88 16.06 -4.75 -5.99
N LYS A 89 15.88 -4.19 -7.19
CA LYS A 89 15.13 -4.84 -8.29
C LYS A 89 15.60 -6.27 -8.56
N ALA A 90 16.90 -6.52 -8.55
CA ALA A 90 17.47 -7.85 -8.72
C ALA A 90 17.01 -8.84 -7.63
N ALA A 91 16.94 -8.40 -6.37
CA ALA A 91 16.49 -9.22 -5.25
C ALA A 91 14.95 -9.38 -5.19
N ALA A 92 14.20 -8.45 -5.79
CA ALA A 92 12.75 -8.48 -5.87
C ALA A 92 12.21 -9.37 -7.01
N THR A 93 13.07 -9.76 -7.97
CA THR A 93 12.63 -10.36 -9.23
C THR A 93 11.96 -11.74 -9.03
N LEU A 94 10.83 -11.93 -9.68
CA LEU A 94 10.05 -13.16 -9.85
C LEU A 94 9.97 -13.53 -11.34
N ASN A 95 9.13 -14.50 -11.70
CA ASN A 95 9.09 -15.08 -13.04
C ASN A 95 8.46 -14.17 -14.12
N ALA A 96 7.58 -13.24 -13.71
CA ALA A 96 6.87 -12.32 -14.62
C ALA A 96 6.13 -13.02 -15.76
N HIS A 97 5.27 -13.99 -15.41
CA HIS A 97 4.43 -14.72 -16.36
C HIS A 97 3.60 -13.75 -17.22
N LYS A 98 3.73 -13.88 -18.55
CA LYS A 98 3.07 -12.98 -19.52
C LYS A 98 1.62 -13.37 -19.83
N GLY A 99 1.17 -14.50 -19.30
CA GLY A 99 -0.17 -15.00 -19.47
C GLY A 99 -0.48 -16.02 -18.39
N VAL A 100 -1.74 -16.46 -18.34
CA VAL A 100 -2.22 -17.41 -17.32
C VAL A 100 -1.30 -18.62 -17.26
N SER A 101 -0.80 -18.97 -16.08
CA SER A 101 0.20 -20.03 -15.91
C SER A 101 -0.11 -20.88 -14.68
N ASP A 102 -0.21 -22.22 -14.85
CA ASP A 102 -0.28 -23.16 -13.73
C ASP A 102 1.09 -23.22 -13.03
N LEU A 103 1.10 -22.89 -11.73
CA LEU A 103 2.29 -22.92 -10.88
C LEU A 103 2.36 -24.23 -10.04
N GLY A 104 1.39 -25.12 -10.20
CA GLY A 104 1.28 -26.38 -9.49
C GLY A 104 0.60 -26.27 -8.12
N PRO A 105 0.74 -27.31 -7.27
CA PRO A 105 0.17 -27.33 -5.92
C PRO A 105 0.67 -26.18 -5.04
N ASP A 106 -0.25 -25.56 -4.29
CA ASP A 106 0.09 -24.43 -3.41
C ASP A 106 0.54 -24.88 -2.01
N ASN A 107 1.80 -25.28 -1.91
CA ASN A 107 2.38 -25.78 -0.65
C ASN A 107 2.62 -24.68 0.41
N ASP A 108 2.57 -23.41 0.01
CA ASP A 108 2.80 -22.25 0.89
C ASP A 108 1.47 -21.59 1.34
N ALA A 109 0.36 -22.32 1.24
CA ALA A 109 -0.96 -21.81 1.57
C ALA A 109 -1.10 -21.45 3.06
N LEU A 110 -1.62 -20.26 3.33
CA LEU A 110 -1.92 -19.78 4.69
C LEU A 110 -3.33 -20.22 5.13
N MET A 111 -4.29 -20.14 4.20
CA MET A 111 -5.64 -20.67 4.38
C MET A 111 -5.73 -22.11 3.84
N PRO A 112 -6.75 -22.90 4.23
CA PRO A 112 -6.93 -24.27 3.75
C PRO A 112 -6.88 -24.37 2.22
N ALA A 113 -6.13 -25.36 1.72
CA ALA A 113 -5.80 -25.48 0.29
C ALA A 113 -5.60 -26.93 -0.18
N SER A 114 -6.23 -27.92 0.48
CA SER A 114 -6.13 -29.32 0.04
C SER A 114 -6.50 -29.46 -1.44
N ASP A 115 -5.62 -30.13 -2.20
CA ASP A 115 -5.75 -30.38 -3.64
C ASP A 115 -5.85 -29.13 -4.54
N ALA A 116 -5.54 -27.94 -3.99
CA ALA A 116 -5.62 -26.69 -4.73
C ALA A 116 -4.32 -26.39 -5.50
N HIS A 117 -4.49 -25.90 -6.73
CA HIS A 117 -3.40 -25.40 -7.56
C HIS A 117 -3.38 -23.87 -7.53
N LEU A 118 -2.19 -23.30 -7.67
CA LEU A 118 -1.96 -21.88 -7.82
C LEU A 118 -1.77 -21.53 -9.31
N TYR A 119 -2.46 -20.50 -9.79
CA TYR A 119 -2.33 -20.02 -11.17
C TYR A 119 -1.99 -18.53 -11.17
N ASP A 120 -0.88 -18.14 -11.80
CA ASP A 120 -0.61 -16.72 -12.08
C ASP A 120 -1.58 -16.23 -13.15
N LEU A 121 -2.16 -15.04 -12.97
CA LEU A 121 -3.14 -14.47 -13.89
C LEU A 121 -2.53 -13.80 -15.13
N GLY A 122 -1.21 -13.70 -15.21
CA GLY A 122 -0.51 -13.26 -16.43
C GLY A 122 -0.34 -11.74 -16.55
N PHE A 123 -0.13 -11.02 -15.44
CA PHE A 123 0.07 -9.57 -15.47
C PHE A 123 1.49 -9.15 -15.90
N ALA A 124 2.43 -10.09 -16.11
CA ALA A 124 3.82 -9.80 -16.48
C ALA A 124 4.57 -8.90 -15.47
N CYS A 125 4.18 -8.94 -14.19
CA CYS A 125 4.82 -8.17 -13.13
C CYS A 125 6.12 -8.83 -12.68
N ARG A 126 7.21 -8.06 -12.56
CA ARG A 126 8.53 -8.61 -12.18
C ARG A 126 8.73 -8.79 -10.69
N HIS A 127 7.99 -8.07 -9.85
CA HIS A 127 8.22 -8.01 -8.41
C HIS A 127 7.04 -8.55 -7.59
N ILE A 128 5.92 -8.87 -8.24
CA ILE A 128 4.77 -9.55 -7.65
C ILE A 128 4.22 -10.62 -8.60
N GLU A 129 3.61 -11.66 -8.05
CA GLU A 129 2.75 -12.61 -8.76
C GLU A 129 1.32 -12.40 -8.24
N ALA A 130 0.37 -12.16 -9.14
CA ALA A 130 -1.04 -12.01 -8.82
C ALA A 130 -1.78 -13.26 -9.30
N CYS A 131 -2.12 -14.12 -8.35
CA CYS A 131 -2.57 -15.47 -8.61
C CYS A 131 -3.99 -15.71 -8.11
N VAL A 132 -4.57 -16.81 -8.56
CA VAL A 132 -5.75 -17.44 -7.95
C VAL A 132 -5.41 -18.86 -7.54
N ARG A 133 -6.01 -19.30 -6.44
CA ARG A 133 -5.89 -20.67 -5.95
C ARG A 133 -7.25 -21.34 -5.97
N THR A 134 -7.30 -22.51 -6.58
CA THR A 134 -8.53 -23.29 -6.67
C THR A 134 -8.28 -24.80 -6.66
N ALA A 135 -9.14 -25.53 -5.98
CA ALA A 135 -9.28 -26.98 -6.08
C ALA A 135 -10.46 -27.38 -7.01
N ASP A 136 -11.28 -26.43 -7.45
CA ASP A 136 -12.44 -26.68 -8.32
C ASP A 136 -11.98 -27.18 -9.70
N PRO A 137 -12.30 -28.43 -10.08
CA PRO A 137 -11.92 -28.98 -11.38
C PRO A 137 -12.44 -28.16 -12.57
N ALA A 138 -13.63 -27.55 -12.46
CA ALA A 138 -14.21 -26.77 -13.54
C ALA A 138 -13.40 -25.49 -13.80
N LEU A 139 -13.08 -24.75 -12.73
CA LEU A 139 -12.22 -23.57 -12.84
C LEU A 139 -10.80 -23.93 -13.28
N ARG A 140 -10.24 -25.07 -12.84
CA ARG A 140 -8.92 -25.55 -13.29
C ARG A 140 -8.90 -25.83 -14.80
N ASN A 141 -9.94 -26.46 -15.33
CA ASN A 141 -10.06 -26.68 -16.78
C ASN A 141 -10.15 -25.34 -17.52
N ALA A 142 -10.99 -24.42 -17.05
CA ALA A 142 -11.11 -23.09 -17.66
C ALA A 142 -9.79 -22.30 -17.64
N LEU A 143 -9.01 -22.38 -16.55
CA LEU A 143 -7.67 -21.78 -16.43
C LEU A 143 -6.67 -22.43 -17.39
N SER A 144 -6.75 -23.75 -17.57
CA SER A 144 -5.93 -24.48 -18.54
C SER A 144 -6.24 -24.07 -19.98
N ASP A 145 -7.52 -23.87 -20.32
CA ASP A 145 -7.97 -23.50 -21.67
C ASP A 145 -7.46 -22.11 -22.10
N VAL A 146 -7.27 -21.20 -21.14
CA VAL A 146 -6.75 -19.84 -21.40
C VAL A 146 -5.26 -19.70 -21.10
N SER A 147 -4.56 -20.81 -20.84
CA SER A 147 -3.12 -20.81 -20.51
C SER A 147 -2.28 -20.06 -21.55
N GLY A 148 -1.35 -19.23 -21.08
CA GLY A 148 -0.52 -18.36 -21.90
C GLY A 148 -1.19 -17.05 -22.36
N THR A 149 -2.48 -16.86 -22.12
CA THR A 149 -3.21 -15.62 -22.49
C THR A 149 -2.99 -14.54 -21.42
N PRO A 150 -2.56 -13.31 -21.78
CA PRO A 150 -2.46 -12.18 -20.85
C PRO A 150 -3.81 -11.84 -20.21
N PHE A 151 -3.82 -11.39 -18.94
CA PHE A 151 -5.07 -11.15 -18.20
C PHE A 151 -6.07 -10.25 -18.93
N PHE A 152 -5.59 -9.16 -19.54
CA PHE A 152 -6.44 -8.19 -20.23
C PHE A 152 -6.91 -8.63 -21.62
N ASP A 153 -6.40 -9.77 -22.10
CA ASP A 153 -6.81 -10.40 -23.35
C ASP A 153 -7.73 -11.62 -23.08
N LEU A 154 -8.06 -11.89 -21.81
CA LEU A 154 -8.94 -13.00 -21.44
C LEU A 154 -10.37 -12.75 -21.91
N PRO A 155 -11.08 -13.80 -22.35
CA PRO A 155 -12.49 -13.69 -22.71
C PRO A 155 -13.36 -13.23 -21.52
N MET A 156 -14.40 -12.46 -21.80
CA MET A 156 -15.29 -11.91 -20.76
C MET A 156 -16.00 -13.03 -19.99
N GLU A 157 -16.39 -14.10 -20.68
CA GLU A 157 -16.98 -15.30 -20.11
C GLU A 157 -16.06 -15.98 -19.09
N PHE A 158 -14.74 -15.96 -19.33
CA PHE A 158 -13.77 -16.49 -18.37
C PHE A 158 -13.69 -15.60 -17.12
N VAL A 159 -13.66 -14.27 -17.31
CA VAL A 159 -13.62 -13.31 -16.19
C VAL A 159 -14.86 -13.45 -15.30
N GLU A 160 -16.05 -13.65 -15.88
CA GLU A 160 -17.28 -13.88 -15.12
C GLU A 160 -17.31 -15.25 -14.43
N ALA A 161 -16.79 -16.30 -15.08
CA ALA A 161 -16.62 -17.62 -14.44
C ALA A 161 -15.65 -17.54 -13.25
N LEU A 162 -14.55 -16.79 -13.38
CA LEU A 162 -13.58 -16.56 -12.31
C LEU A 162 -14.23 -15.85 -11.11
N LYS A 163 -15.02 -14.80 -11.36
CA LYS A 163 -15.77 -14.09 -10.31
C LYS A 163 -16.77 -15.01 -9.61
N THR A 164 -17.54 -15.77 -10.39
CA THR A 164 -18.57 -16.70 -9.89
C THR A 164 -17.96 -17.79 -9.00
N ALA A 165 -16.82 -18.34 -9.41
CA ALA A 165 -16.11 -19.36 -8.64
C ALA A 165 -15.47 -18.81 -7.35
N ASN A 166 -15.28 -17.48 -7.27
CA ASN A 166 -14.70 -16.77 -6.14
C ASN A 166 -13.47 -17.48 -5.52
N PRO A 167 -12.44 -17.83 -6.32
CA PRO A 167 -11.27 -18.51 -5.80
C PRO A 167 -10.52 -17.60 -4.82
N VAL A 168 -9.69 -18.20 -3.95
CA VAL A 168 -8.79 -17.41 -3.12
C VAL A 168 -7.83 -16.68 -4.03
N ARG A 169 -7.77 -15.35 -3.92
CA ARG A 169 -6.80 -14.55 -4.66
C ARG A 169 -5.53 -14.46 -3.82
N VAL A 170 -4.41 -14.78 -4.43
CA VAL A 170 -3.12 -14.94 -3.77
C VAL A 170 -2.12 -13.99 -4.42
N PHE A 171 -1.63 -13.01 -3.67
CA PHE A 171 -0.62 -12.08 -4.14
C PHE A 171 0.69 -12.37 -3.43
N ARG A 172 1.77 -12.56 -4.19
CA ARG A 172 3.08 -12.97 -3.67
C ARG A 172 4.14 -11.96 -4.07
N SER A 173 5.09 -11.75 -3.19
CA SER A 173 6.34 -11.05 -3.46
C SER A 173 7.50 -11.76 -2.77
N ARG A 174 8.72 -11.25 -2.97
CA ARG A 174 9.91 -11.72 -2.23
C ARG A 174 9.89 -11.38 -0.73
N LEU A 175 8.93 -10.59 -0.26
CA LEU A 175 8.78 -10.20 1.15
C LEU A 175 7.56 -10.82 1.82
N GLY A 176 6.69 -11.50 1.10
CA GLY A 176 5.49 -12.05 1.71
C GLY A 176 4.42 -12.48 0.75
N ARG A 177 3.25 -12.71 1.32
CA ARG A 177 2.07 -13.26 0.65
C ARG A 177 0.82 -12.71 1.29
N ILE A 178 -0.17 -12.33 0.48
CA ILE A 178 -1.53 -12.01 0.93
C ILE A 178 -2.50 -12.97 0.25
N GLU A 179 -3.41 -13.54 1.04
CA GLU A 179 -4.52 -14.36 0.58
C GLU A 179 -5.84 -13.68 0.90
N VAL A 180 -6.73 -13.67 -0.08
CA VAL A 180 -8.02 -13.00 0.02
C VAL A 180 -9.14 -13.98 -0.34
N ALA A 181 -9.98 -14.33 0.63
CA ALA A 181 -11.09 -15.26 0.47
C ALA A 181 -12.48 -14.60 0.46
N GLN A 182 -12.57 -13.29 0.77
CA GLN A 182 -13.84 -12.56 0.70
C GLN A 182 -14.44 -12.59 -0.71
N GLU A 183 -15.74 -12.38 -0.85
CA GLU A 183 -16.36 -12.35 -2.18
C GLU A 183 -15.74 -11.27 -3.09
N ILE A 184 -15.65 -11.56 -4.39
CA ILE A 184 -15.33 -10.56 -5.40
C ILE A 184 -16.60 -9.74 -5.63
N PRO A 185 -16.62 -8.44 -5.28
CA PRO A 185 -17.81 -7.62 -5.50
C PRO A 185 -18.08 -7.44 -7.00
N ASP A 186 -19.33 -7.16 -7.34
CA ASP A 186 -19.69 -6.70 -8.68
C ASP A 186 -18.89 -5.44 -9.05
N SER A 187 -18.73 -5.19 -10.35
CA SER A 187 -17.93 -4.06 -10.86
C SER A 187 -18.36 -2.68 -10.36
N ASN A 188 -19.61 -2.55 -9.86
CA ASN A 188 -20.17 -1.33 -9.25
C ASN A 188 -20.44 -1.48 -7.74
N GLY A 189 -19.98 -2.58 -7.13
CA GLY A 189 -20.19 -2.89 -5.73
C GLY A 189 -19.30 -2.07 -4.80
N ILE A 190 -19.72 -1.97 -3.53
CA ILE A 190 -18.91 -1.34 -2.48
C ILE A 190 -17.74 -2.26 -2.15
N THR A 191 -16.54 -1.68 -2.02
CA THR A 191 -15.36 -2.44 -1.59
C THR A 191 -15.61 -3.02 -0.20
N PRO A 192 -15.47 -4.34 0.01
CA PRO A 192 -15.75 -4.94 1.29
C PRO A 192 -14.73 -4.48 2.34
N VAL A 193 -15.19 -4.33 3.58
CA VAL A 193 -14.31 -4.12 4.73
C VAL A 193 -13.46 -5.39 4.93
N GLY A 194 -12.16 -5.25 5.19
CA GLY A 194 -11.25 -6.39 5.41
C GLY A 194 -10.40 -6.71 4.18
N PRO A 195 -9.87 -7.96 4.06
CA PRO A 195 -8.99 -8.32 2.96
C PRO A 195 -9.71 -8.27 1.61
N HIS A 196 -9.16 -7.59 0.61
CA HIS A 196 -9.78 -7.48 -0.71
C HIS A 196 -8.74 -7.23 -1.80
N THR A 197 -9.15 -7.30 -3.06
CA THR A 197 -8.27 -7.09 -4.22
C THR A 197 -8.83 -6.04 -5.16
N HIS A 198 -7.95 -5.27 -5.79
CA HIS A 198 -8.28 -4.29 -6.82
C HIS A 198 -7.55 -4.62 -8.12
N ILE A 199 -8.30 -4.60 -9.23
CA ILE A 199 -7.75 -4.62 -10.58
C ILE A 199 -8.32 -3.39 -11.30
N LEU A 200 -7.44 -2.42 -11.59
CA LEU A 200 -7.76 -1.13 -12.18
C LEU A 200 -6.99 -1.00 -13.50
N PRO A 201 -7.56 -1.44 -14.64
CA PRO A 201 -6.87 -1.53 -15.94
C PRO A 201 -6.23 -0.19 -16.37
N LYS A 202 -6.93 0.93 -16.12
CA LYS A 202 -6.45 2.27 -16.47
C LYS A 202 -5.17 2.66 -15.72
N LEU A 203 -5.05 2.27 -14.45
CA LEU A 203 -3.85 2.55 -13.65
C LEU A 203 -2.72 1.60 -14.05
N PHE A 204 -3.04 0.32 -14.24
CA PHE A 204 -2.06 -0.68 -14.68
C PHE A 204 -1.45 -0.35 -16.04
N GLY A 205 -2.27 0.10 -17.00
CA GLY A 205 -1.84 0.52 -18.33
C GLY A 205 -0.84 1.68 -18.35
N GLN A 206 -0.66 2.41 -17.24
CA GLN A 206 0.37 3.43 -17.10
C GLN A 206 1.79 2.84 -16.98
N LYS A 207 1.92 1.51 -16.84
CA LYS A 207 3.20 0.77 -16.76
C LYS A 207 4.14 1.32 -15.70
N ARG A 208 3.56 1.70 -14.55
CA ARG A 208 4.29 2.13 -13.35
C ARG A 208 4.17 1.04 -12.29
N GLU A 209 5.25 0.81 -11.55
CA GLU A 209 5.22 -0.11 -10.41
C GLU A 209 4.54 0.56 -9.19
N GLN A 210 4.67 1.88 -9.06
CA GLN A 210 4.08 2.67 -7.98
C GLN A 210 3.69 4.10 -8.43
N SER A 211 3.02 4.83 -7.53
CA SER A 211 2.77 6.26 -7.73
C SER A 211 4.08 7.06 -7.80
N ALA A 212 4.17 7.98 -8.76
CA ALA A 212 5.30 8.92 -8.91
C ALA A 212 5.47 9.88 -7.71
N ASN A 213 4.53 9.88 -6.76
CA ASN A 213 4.61 10.68 -5.54
C ASN A 213 5.46 10.02 -4.43
N ILE A 214 5.82 8.74 -4.58
CA ILE A 214 6.58 8.00 -3.57
C ILE A 214 8.07 8.02 -3.96
N PRO A 215 8.98 8.43 -3.07
CA PRO A 215 10.40 8.62 -3.38
C PRO A 215 11.18 7.30 -3.33
N ILE A 216 10.81 6.32 -4.16
CA ILE A 216 11.54 5.05 -4.30
C ILE A 216 12.74 5.26 -5.24
N PRO A 217 13.98 4.90 -4.85
CA PRO A 217 15.15 4.99 -5.72
C PRO A 217 15.03 4.12 -6.98
N ASP A 218 15.68 4.53 -8.08
CA ASP A 218 15.52 3.88 -9.40
C ASP A 218 15.86 2.38 -9.43
N ASP A 219 16.86 1.94 -8.67
CA ASP A 219 17.29 0.52 -8.62
C ASP A 219 16.50 -0.32 -7.60
N TRP A 220 15.45 0.25 -7.01
CA TRP A 220 14.61 -0.37 -6.00
C TRP A 220 13.18 -0.50 -6.52
N THR A 221 12.46 -1.48 -5.98
CA THR A 221 11.03 -1.66 -6.25
C THR A 221 10.32 -2.08 -4.98
N ILE A 222 9.02 -1.81 -4.93
CA ILE A 222 8.15 -2.21 -3.83
C ILE A 222 7.95 -3.73 -3.86
N ALA A 223 7.99 -4.36 -2.69
CA ALA A 223 7.63 -5.77 -2.54
C ALA A 223 6.51 -5.97 -1.49
N LEU A 224 6.33 -5.02 -0.58
CA LEU A 224 5.26 -5.01 0.42
C LEU A 224 4.99 -3.56 0.82
N ALA A 225 3.78 -3.23 1.23
CA ALA A 225 3.49 -1.99 1.93
C ALA A 225 2.72 -2.27 3.21
N PHE A 226 2.88 -1.36 4.18
CA PHE A 226 2.00 -1.29 5.33
C PHE A 226 1.58 0.16 5.60
N TYR A 227 0.40 0.28 6.21
CA TYR A 227 -0.27 1.51 6.52
C TYR A 227 -0.48 1.56 8.03
N PRO A 228 0.49 2.11 8.79
CA PRO A 228 0.35 2.29 10.23
C PRO A 228 -0.91 3.07 10.60
N PRO A 229 -1.39 2.93 11.85
CA PRO A 229 -2.51 3.72 12.35
C PRO A 229 -2.33 5.21 12.04
N HIS A 230 -3.39 5.85 11.56
CA HIS A 230 -3.37 7.28 11.22
C HIS A 230 -3.73 8.13 12.45
N PRO A 231 -3.09 9.28 12.70
CA PRO A 231 -3.39 10.08 13.89
C PRO A 231 -4.74 10.79 13.84
N ILE A 232 -5.30 11.03 12.65
CA ILE A 232 -6.61 11.71 12.48
C ILE A 232 -7.68 10.89 11.76
N ARG A 233 -7.35 9.67 11.31
CA ARG A 233 -8.30 8.78 10.61
C ARG A 233 -8.37 7.43 11.31
N THR A 234 -9.56 6.84 11.33
CA THR A 234 -9.75 5.43 11.68
C THR A 234 -9.31 4.55 10.51
N ALA A 235 -9.18 3.23 10.74
CA ALA A 235 -8.90 2.26 9.66
C ALA A 235 -9.97 2.28 8.55
N LYS A 236 -11.20 2.74 8.85
CA LYS A 236 -12.29 2.90 7.87
C LYS A 236 -12.25 4.26 7.13
N GLY A 237 -11.21 5.07 7.36
CA GLY A 237 -11.03 6.39 6.74
C GLY A 237 -11.78 7.54 7.41
N SER A 238 -12.73 7.27 8.32
CA SER A 238 -13.46 8.30 9.05
C SER A 238 -12.54 9.10 9.97
N PHE A 239 -12.83 10.38 10.19
CA PHE A 239 -12.05 11.20 11.12
C PHE A 239 -12.17 10.71 12.57
N LYS A 240 -11.07 10.87 13.33
CA LYS A 240 -11.03 10.72 14.79
C LYS A 240 -10.31 11.93 15.42
N PRO A 241 -10.46 12.16 16.73
CA PRO A 241 -9.62 13.13 17.45
C PRO A 241 -8.13 12.88 17.20
N PHE A 242 -7.36 13.96 17.10
CA PHE A 242 -5.92 13.88 16.83
C PHE A 242 -5.21 13.08 17.93
N ASP A 243 -4.57 11.99 17.52
CA ASP A 243 -3.82 11.10 18.39
C ASP A 243 -2.32 11.39 18.27
N LYS A 244 -1.80 12.12 19.27
CA LYS A 244 -0.39 12.54 19.33
C LYS A 244 0.59 11.36 19.46
N ILE A 245 0.18 10.26 20.08
CA ILE A 245 1.03 9.07 20.25
C ILE A 245 1.24 8.42 18.88
N THR A 246 0.14 8.17 18.16
CA THR A 246 0.16 7.63 16.80
C THR A 246 0.93 8.55 15.85
N PHE A 247 0.75 9.86 15.98
CA PHE A 247 1.50 10.85 15.21
C PHE A 247 3.02 10.71 15.44
N ASN A 248 3.47 10.72 16.70
CA ASN A 248 4.88 10.61 17.05
C ASN A 248 5.51 9.28 16.60
N ALA A 249 4.75 8.19 16.65
CA ALA A 249 5.18 6.88 16.17
C ALA A 249 5.51 6.93 14.66
N PHE A 250 4.64 7.54 13.85
CA PHE A 250 4.89 7.69 12.42
C PHE A 250 6.02 8.70 12.13
N GLN A 251 6.13 9.78 12.90
CA GLN A 251 7.25 10.72 12.76
C GLN A 251 8.60 10.06 13.07
N THR A 252 8.65 9.09 13.98
CA THR A 252 9.86 8.30 14.24
C THR A 252 10.27 7.49 13.01
N LEU A 253 9.30 6.92 12.27
CA LEU A 253 9.59 6.25 10.99
C LEU A 253 10.16 7.23 9.97
N ILE A 254 9.53 8.40 9.81
CA ILE A 254 10.00 9.45 8.88
C ILE A 254 11.43 9.88 9.22
N GLN A 255 11.73 10.14 10.49
CA GLN A 255 13.06 10.59 10.92
C GLN A 255 14.15 9.54 10.65
N ASN A 256 13.84 8.27 10.83
CA ASN A 256 14.82 7.19 10.72
C ASN A 256 14.98 6.63 9.30
N TYR A 257 13.92 6.69 8.47
CA TYR A 257 13.88 5.94 7.20
C TYR A 257 13.48 6.77 5.98
N ALA A 258 12.87 7.95 6.12
CA ALA A 258 12.57 8.77 4.95
C ALA A 258 13.86 9.34 4.33
N PRO A 259 13.88 9.63 3.01
CA PRO A 259 14.96 10.38 2.42
C PRO A 259 15.20 11.71 3.18
N PRO A 260 16.45 12.07 3.52
CA PRO A 260 16.75 13.17 4.45
C PRO A 260 16.13 14.54 4.07
N ALA A 261 15.98 14.79 2.77
CA ALA A 261 15.38 16.02 2.25
C ALA A 261 13.92 16.21 2.69
N LEU A 262 13.17 15.13 2.92
CA LEU A 262 11.78 15.20 3.37
C LEU A 262 11.73 15.63 4.82
N ALA A 263 12.51 14.98 5.69
CA ALA A 263 12.61 15.35 7.09
C ALA A 263 13.13 16.79 7.28
N ALA A 264 14.08 17.23 6.44
CA ALA A 264 14.57 18.60 6.42
C ALA A 264 13.46 19.61 6.07
N ALA A 265 12.71 19.36 5.00
CA ALA A 265 11.59 20.22 4.59
C ALA A 265 10.51 20.34 5.67
N LYS A 266 10.22 19.26 6.41
CA LYS A 266 9.27 19.31 7.54
C LYS A 266 9.78 20.17 8.69
N ARG A 267 11.05 20.01 9.09
CA ARG A 267 11.68 20.82 10.14
C ARG A 267 11.71 22.30 9.78
N GLU A 268 11.99 22.61 8.52
CA GLU A 268 12.00 23.97 8.00
C GLU A 268 10.60 24.61 8.04
N ALA A 269 9.56 23.89 7.61
CA ALA A 269 8.18 24.36 7.73
C ALA A 269 7.80 24.68 9.19
N TRP A 270 8.16 23.79 10.13
CA TRP A 270 7.86 24.00 11.54
C TRP A 270 8.64 25.17 12.14
N LYS A 271 9.91 25.34 11.75
CA LYS A 271 10.71 26.50 12.18
C LYS A 271 9.99 27.81 11.85
N TYR A 272 9.49 27.98 10.62
CA TYR A 272 8.79 29.20 10.21
C TYR A 272 7.49 29.44 11.00
N LEU A 273 6.76 28.36 11.34
CA LEU A 273 5.53 28.47 12.11
C LEU A 273 5.80 28.76 13.60
N ASP A 274 6.83 28.14 14.16
CA ASP A 274 7.22 28.33 15.57
C ASP A 274 7.77 29.74 15.84
N THR A 275 8.38 30.38 14.83
CA THR A 275 8.89 31.76 14.90
C THR A 275 7.91 32.81 14.39
N ASP A 276 6.69 32.41 13.98
CA ASP A 276 5.67 33.27 13.35
C ASP A 276 6.21 34.08 12.15
N GLU A 277 7.16 33.50 11.40
CA GLU A 277 7.75 34.12 10.22
C GLU A 277 6.74 34.18 9.06
N ALA A 278 6.74 35.32 8.36
CA ALA A 278 5.84 35.56 7.23
C ALA A 278 6.11 34.60 6.05
N ALA A 279 5.03 34.20 5.37
CA ALA A 279 5.12 33.31 4.22
C ALA A 279 5.89 33.93 3.05
N ALA A 280 6.92 33.21 2.56
CA ALA A 280 7.81 33.67 1.51
C ALA A 280 7.98 32.58 0.42
N PRO A 281 7.78 32.89 -0.89
CA PRO A 281 7.86 31.88 -1.95
C PRO A 281 9.28 31.34 -2.18
N GLU A 282 10.32 32.10 -1.82
CA GLU A 282 11.72 31.77 -2.08
C GLU A 282 12.22 30.57 -1.26
N VAL A 283 11.57 30.30 -0.13
CA VAL A 283 11.94 29.21 0.79
C VAL A 283 11.13 27.93 0.55
N ILE A 284 10.15 27.97 -0.36
CA ILE A 284 9.41 26.77 -0.72
C ILE A 284 10.36 25.77 -1.39
N PRO A 285 10.38 24.49 -0.95
CA PRO A 285 11.30 23.52 -1.53
C PRO A 285 11.16 23.36 -3.04
N LYS A 286 12.29 23.14 -3.72
CA LYS A 286 12.32 23.06 -5.20
C LYS A 286 11.91 21.70 -5.75
N THR A 287 12.04 20.63 -4.97
CA THR A 287 11.66 19.28 -5.42
C THR A 287 10.22 18.96 -5.06
N ARG A 288 9.56 18.15 -5.90
CA ARG A 288 8.15 17.74 -5.70
C ARG A 288 7.94 17.10 -4.33
N HIS A 289 8.76 16.12 -3.96
CA HIS A 289 8.60 15.41 -2.68
C HIS A 289 8.85 16.31 -1.47
N ALA A 290 9.83 17.22 -1.54
CA ALA A 290 10.08 18.16 -0.45
C ALA A 290 8.94 19.18 -0.30
N ARG A 291 8.33 19.65 -1.40
CA ARG A 291 7.11 20.50 -1.33
C ARG A 291 5.96 19.76 -0.68
N THR A 292 5.73 18.50 -1.05
CA THR A 292 4.69 17.68 -0.43
C THR A 292 4.94 17.53 1.07
N ALA A 293 6.17 17.20 1.48
CA ALA A 293 6.54 17.09 2.89
C ALA A 293 6.33 18.41 3.65
N PHE A 294 6.74 19.54 3.08
CA PHE A 294 6.51 20.88 3.65
C PHE A 294 5.01 21.14 3.85
N ARG A 295 4.18 20.90 2.82
CA ARG A 295 2.72 21.06 2.88
C ARG A 295 2.04 20.15 3.91
N VAL A 296 2.52 18.93 4.06
CA VAL A 296 2.05 18.00 5.10
C VAL A 296 2.46 18.51 6.49
N ALA A 297 3.68 19.02 6.64
CA ALA A 297 4.15 19.56 7.92
C ALA A 297 3.30 20.73 8.41
N LEU A 298 2.85 21.63 7.51
CA LEU A 298 1.91 22.71 7.85
C LEU A 298 0.61 22.16 8.47
N ARG A 299 0.00 21.15 7.83
CA ARG A 299 -1.23 20.49 8.32
C ARG A 299 -1.01 19.86 9.68
N GLN A 300 0.10 19.14 9.85
CA GLN A 300 0.43 18.47 11.10
C GLN A 300 0.67 19.47 12.24
N TRP A 301 1.30 20.60 11.95
CA TRP A 301 1.50 21.67 12.91
C TRP A 301 0.17 22.26 13.38
N GLU A 302 -0.78 22.49 12.46
CA GLU A 302 -2.13 22.99 12.79
C GLU A 302 -2.91 22.03 13.70
N HIS A 303 -2.75 20.71 13.53
CA HIS A 303 -3.36 19.73 14.46
C HIS A 303 -2.72 19.76 15.86
N LEU A 304 -1.47 20.17 15.97
CA LEU A 304 -0.73 20.23 17.25
C LEU A 304 -0.95 21.55 18.00
N HIS A 305 -1.06 22.66 17.28
CA HIS A 305 -0.99 24.01 17.85
C HIS A 305 -2.24 24.87 17.55
N GLY A 306 -3.15 24.37 16.72
CA GLY A 306 -4.27 25.14 16.19
C GLY A 306 -3.87 25.95 14.95
N VAL A 307 -4.87 26.57 14.32
CA VAL A 307 -4.67 27.43 13.14
C VAL A 307 -4.23 28.82 13.59
N SER A 308 -3.24 29.39 12.90
CA SER A 308 -2.78 30.77 13.11
C SER A 308 -2.84 31.58 11.81
N PRO A 309 -2.76 32.93 11.88
CA PRO A 309 -2.63 33.75 10.68
C PRO A 309 -1.42 33.36 9.81
N SER A 310 -0.27 33.08 10.43
CA SER A 310 0.92 32.60 9.71
C SER A 310 0.71 31.23 9.07
N SER A 311 0.13 30.25 9.80
CA SER A 311 -0.17 28.94 9.21
C SER A 311 -1.11 29.06 8.01
N THR A 312 -2.12 29.91 8.11
CA THR A 312 -3.07 30.20 7.03
C THR A 312 -2.37 30.81 5.81
N ALA A 313 -1.49 31.79 6.00
CA ALA A 313 -0.73 32.41 4.92
C ALA A 313 0.20 31.39 4.22
N TRP A 314 0.91 30.57 4.99
CA TRP A 314 1.75 29.49 4.46
C TRP A 314 0.94 28.46 3.67
N ARG A 315 -0.23 28.05 4.19
CA ARG A 315 -1.16 27.14 3.52
C ARG A 315 -1.62 27.70 2.18
N GLN A 316 -2.06 28.97 2.16
CA GLN A 316 -2.51 29.64 0.94
C GLN A 316 -1.40 29.70 -0.11
N LEU A 317 -0.20 30.15 0.28
CA LEU A 317 0.93 30.26 -0.62
C LEU A 317 1.31 28.90 -1.24
N CYS A 318 1.44 27.86 -0.41
CA CYS A 318 1.89 26.55 -0.87
C CYS A 318 0.84 25.79 -1.70
N ASP A 319 -0.44 25.93 -1.37
CA ASP A 319 -1.52 25.23 -2.09
C ASP A 319 -1.85 25.94 -3.42
N SER A 320 -1.80 27.27 -3.49
CA SER A 320 -1.96 28.03 -4.75
C SER A 320 -0.81 27.80 -5.74
N ALA A 321 0.44 27.78 -5.26
CA ALA A 321 1.61 27.47 -6.09
C ALA A 321 1.54 26.04 -6.68
N HIS A 322 0.88 25.12 -5.98
CA HIS A 322 0.70 23.76 -6.45
C HIS A 322 -0.35 23.65 -7.56
N LEU A 323 -1.49 24.34 -7.44
CA LEU A 323 -2.53 24.39 -8.48
C LEU A 323 -1.97 24.92 -9.81
N ALA A 324 -1.08 25.92 -9.75
CA ALA A 324 -0.38 26.43 -10.92
C ALA A 324 0.59 25.42 -11.56
N SER A 325 1.01 24.37 -10.83
CA SER A 325 1.99 23.36 -11.28
C SER A 325 1.37 22.08 -11.87
N GLY A 326 0.04 21.95 -11.90
CA GLY A 326 -0.69 20.88 -12.62
C GLY A 326 -0.47 19.44 -12.11
N ALA A 327 0.04 19.23 -10.90
CA ALA A 327 0.50 17.93 -10.42
C ALA A 327 -0.54 17.19 -9.55
N ASP A 328 -1.67 16.77 -10.11
CA ASP A 328 -2.63 15.91 -9.41
C ASP A 328 -2.58 14.46 -9.92
N ILE A 329 -2.10 13.53 -9.09
CA ILE A 329 -2.31 12.09 -9.27
C ILE A 329 -2.58 11.50 -7.89
N ARG A 330 -3.82 11.03 -7.70
CA ARG A 330 -4.34 10.38 -6.48
C ARG A 330 -3.45 9.20 -6.06
N PRO A 331 -3.09 9.05 -4.77
CA PRO A 331 -2.69 7.75 -4.26
C PRO A 331 -3.89 6.78 -4.34
N PRO A 332 -3.66 5.49 -4.62
CA PRO A 332 -4.73 4.51 -4.84
C PRO A 332 -5.65 4.29 -3.62
N HIS A 333 -5.26 4.76 -2.43
CA HIS A 333 -5.99 4.53 -1.17
C HIS A 333 -7.16 5.50 -0.91
N ASP A 334 -7.37 6.53 -1.74
CA ASP A 334 -8.52 7.45 -1.64
C ASP A 334 -9.59 7.11 -2.72
N THR A 335 -10.04 5.85 -2.78
CA THR A 335 -11.22 5.46 -3.59
C THR A 335 -12.54 5.51 -2.82
N ASN A 336 -12.54 5.88 -1.54
CA ASN A 336 -13.77 6.19 -0.82
C ASN A 336 -14.14 7.66 -1.03
N ALA A 337 -14.72 7.93 -2.20
CA ALA A 337 -15.71 8.98 -2.38
C ALA A 337 -16.91 8.37 -3.10
#